data_AF-A0A1S3DQS7-F1
#
_entry.id   AF-A0A1S3DQS7-F1
#
_cell.length_a   1.000
_cell.length_b   1.000
_cell.length_c   1.000
_cell.angle_alpha   90.00
_cell.angle_beta   90.00
_cell.angle_gamma   90.00
#
_symmetry.space_group_name_H-M   'P 1'
#
loop_
_entity.id
_entity.type
_entity.pdbx_description
1 polymer ?
#
loop_
_entity_poly.entity_id
_entity_poly.type
_entity_poly.pdbx_seq_one_letter_code
_entity_poly.pdbx_strand_id
1 'polypeptide(L)'
;MVFVHARNATGRTANTLKEKAMTKNQIELFEPEGRGVNTKFKVPHLQSKELNQLLQYGFAIHHAGLPRSDRDFVEKAFGSGDIKVLVCTATLAWGVNLPAHAVIIK
;
A
#
# COMPACT_ATOMS: atom_id res chain seq x y z
N MET A 1 5.51 -4.91 4.69
CA MET A 1 5.16 -3.62 5.32
C MET A 1 6.42 -2.81 5.53
N VAL A 2 6.42 -1.52 5.21
CA VAL A 2 7.60 -0.63 5.28
C VAL A 2 7.29 0.54 6.21
N PHE A 3 8.00 0.66 7.33
CA PHE A 3 7.87 1.78 8.25
C PHE A 3 8.80 2.92 7.86
N VAL A 4 8.28 4.14 7.89
CA VAL A 4 9.02 5.39 7.70
C VAL A 4 8.67 6.40 8.79
N HIS A 5 9.56 7.38 9.01
CA HIS A 5 9.40 8.36 10.10
C HIS A 5 8.39 9.50 9.81
N ALA A 6 8.09 9.82 8.55
CA ALA A 6 7.29 10.99 8.18
C ALA A 6 6.14 10.69 7.19
N ARG A 7 5.04 11.45 7.28
CA ARG A 7 3.86 11.30 6.41
C ARG A 7 4.22 11.45 4.94
N ASN A 8 4.93 12.52 4.58
CA ASN A 8 5.40 12.75 3.21
C ASN A 8 6.46 11.72 2.75
N ALA A 9 7.09 10.98 3.66
CA ALA A 9 8.03 9.92 3.32
C ALA A 9 7.32 8.64 2.89
N THR A 10 6.04 8.44 3.28
CA THR A 10 5.25 7.27 2.88
C THR A 10 5.07 7.27 1.36
N GLY A 11 4.49 8.35 0.83
CA GLY A 11 4.27 8.57 -0.60
C GLY A 11 5.55 8.52 -1.43
N ARG A 12 6.60 9.27 -1.00
CA ARG A 12 7.91 9.24 -1.67
C ARG A 12 8.50 7.84 -1.73
N THR A 13 8.49 7.10 -0.62
CA THR A 13 9.06 5.74 -0.58
C THR A 13 8.24 4.77 -1.42
N ALA A 14 6.91 4.84 -1.38
CA ALA A 14 6.04 4.00 -2.20
C ALA A 14 6.28 4.26 -3.70
N ASN A 15 6.37 5.53 -4.11
CA ASN A 15 6.66 5.89 -5.49
C ASN A 15 8.06 5.44 -5.94
N THR A 16 9.09 5.65 -5.11
CA THR A 16 10.45 5.16 -5.41
C THR A 16 10.50 3.63 -5.56
N LEU A 17 9.78 2.88 -4.72
CA LEU A 17 9.72 1.42 -4.82
C LEU A 17 9.01 0.98 -6.10
N LYS A 18 7.85 1.58 -6.40
CA LYS A 18 7.09 1.36 -7.64
C LYS A 18 7.94 1.66 -8.88
N GLU A 19 8.59 2.83 -8.94
CA GLU A 19 9.46 3.22 -10.05
C GLU A 19 10.62 2.25 -10.23
N LYS A 20 11.30 1.86 -9.14
CA LYS A 20 12.37 0.86 -9.19
C LYS A 20 11.86 -0.50 -9.70
N ALA A 21 10.67 -0.91 -9.29
CA ALA A 21 10.05 -2.15 -9.77
C ALA A 21 9.74 -2.06 -11.27
N MET A 22 9.21 -0.94 -11.74
CA MET A 22 8.95 -0.70 -13.17
C MET A 22 10.23 -0.69 -13.99
N THR A 23 11.27 0.04 -13.56
CA THR A 23 12.56 0.10 -14.28
C THR A 23 13.23 -1.27 -14.38
N LYS A 24 13.01 -2.15 -13.40
CA LYS A 24 13.53 -3.52 -13.40
C LYS A 24 12.62 -4.54 -14.10
N ASN A 25 11.47 -4.12 -14.66
CA ASN A 25 10.43 -4.99 -15.20
C ASN A 25 9.96 -6.07 -14.19
N GLN A 26 9.79 -5.66 -12.93
CA GLN A 26 9.41 -6.52 -11.80
C GLN A 26 8.09 -6.09 -11.15
N ILE A 27 7.29 -5.28 -11.85
CA ILE A 27 6.04 -4.74 -11.29
C ILE A 27 5.02 -5.84 -10.99
N GLU A 28 5.00 -6.89 -11.81
CA GLU A 28 4.11 -8.05 -11.69
C GLU A 28 4.30 -8.80 -10.35
N LEU A 29 5.49 -8.74 -9.74
CA LEU A 29 5.76 -9.34 -8.43
C LEU A 29 4.98 -8.67 -7.29
N PHE A 30 4.49 -7.45 -7.51
CA PHE A 30 3.75 -6.68 -6.52
C PHE A 30 2.25 -6.68 -6.79
N GLU A 31 1.80 -7.30 -7.89
CA GLU A 31 0.38 -7.50 -8.14
C GLU A 31 -0.19 -8.61 -7.23
N PRO A 32 -1.48 -8.51 -6.85
CA PRO A 32 -2.11 -9.53 -6.02
C PRO A 32 -2.22 -10.88 -6.76
N GLU A 33 -1.65 -11.94 -6.18
CA GLU A 33 -1.72 -13.30 -6.70
C GLU A 33 -3.11 -13.91 -6.45
N GLY A 34 -3.65 -14.65 -7.42
CA GLY A 34 -4.77 -15.58 -7.17
C GLY A 34 -6.18 -15.05 -7.42
N ARG A 35 -6.37 -13.86 -8.00
CA ARG A 35 -7.64 -13.53 -8.67
C ARG A 35 -7.55 -13.96 -10.13
N GLY A 36 -8.43 -14.86 -10.56
CA GLY A 36 -8.56 -15.19 -11.97
C GLY A 36 -8.61 -13.93 -12.82
N VAL A 37 -8.00 -14.00 -14.01
CA VAL A 37 -7.66 -12.95 -15.00
C VAL A 37 -8.72 -11.83 -15.20
N ASN A 38 -9.95 -11.99 -14.70
CA ASN A 38 -11.08 -11.09 -14.90
C ASN A 38 -11.66 -10.43 -13.64
N THR A 39 -11.10 -10.58 -12.44
CA THR A 39 -11.58 -9.84 -11.25
C THR A 39 -10.59 -8.76 -10.84
N LYS A 40 -10.58 -7.65 -11.59
CA LYS A 40 -9.87 -6.43 -11.17
C LYS A 40 -10.33 -6.06 -9.75
N PHE A 41 -9.37 -5.86 -8.85
CA PHE A 41 -9.61 -5.31 -7.52
C PHE A 41 -10.45 -4.04 -7.65
N LYS A 42 -11.68 -4.07 -7.13
CA LYS A 42 -12.60 -2.94 -7.25
C LYS A 42 -12.16 -1.86 -6.26
N VAL A 43 -11.31 -0.96 -6.73
CA VAL A 43 -10.88 0.20 -5.97
C VAL A 43 -12.07 1.17 -5.89
N PRO A 44 -12.60 1.48 -4.69
CA PRO A 44 -13.59 2.54 -4.53
C PRO A 44 -12.94 3.88 -4.87
N HIS A 45 -13.74 4.92 -5.11
CA HIS A 45 -13.18 6.25 -5.26
C HIS A 45 -12.58 6.70 -3.92
N LEU A 46 -11.26 6.66 -3.81
CA LEU A 46 -10.53 7.18 -2.67
C LEU A 46 -10.30 8.67 -2.82
N GLN A 47 -10.33 9.39 -1.71
CA GLN A 47 -10.12 10.84 -1.74
C GLN A 47 -8.65 11.18 -2.01
N SER A 48 -7.73 10.34 -1.55
CA SER A 48 -6.31 10.48 -1.83
C SER A 48 -5.99 10.12 -3.29
N LYS A 49 -5.61 11.12 -4.08
CA LYS A 49 -5.09 10.93 -5.45
C LYS A 49 -3.87 10.01 -5.48
N GLU A 50 -2.99 10.12 -4.48
CA GLU A 50 -1.78 9.31 -4.39
C GLU A 50 -2.10 7.84 -4.16
N LEU A 51 -3.10 7.51 -3.33
CA LEU A 51 -3.55 6.12 -3.16
C LEU A 51 -4.12 5.55 -4.44
N ASN A 52 -4.97 6.29 -5.15
CA ASN A 52 -5.54 5.83 -6.43
C ASN A 52 -4.45 5.47 -7.46
N GLN A 53 -3.34 6.21 -7.48
CA GLN A 53 -2.22 5.95 -8.40
C GLN A 53 -1.35 4.74 -7.98
N LEU A 54 -1.24 4.47 -6.68
CA LEU A 54 -0.38 3.40 -6.16
C LEU A 54 -1.08 2.03 -6.17
N LEU A 55 -2.38 2.00 -5.86
CA LEU A 55 -3.13 0.76 -5.67
C LEU A 55 -3.19 -0.12 -6.92
N GLN A 56 -3.20 0.48 -8.10
CA GLN A 56 -3.19 -0.25 -9.37
C GLN A 56 -1.91 -1.07 -9.59
N TYR A 57 -0.85 -0.81 -8.81
CA TYR A 57 0.42 -1.52 -8.85
C TYR A 57 0.67 -2.37 -7.59
N GLY A 58 -0.33 -2.53 -6.71
CA GLY A 58 -0.21 -3.27 -5.46
C GLY A 58 0.58 -2.55 -4.35
N PHE A 59 0.78 -1.24 -4.49
CA PHE A 59 1.38 -0.38 -3.48
C PHE A 59 0.31 0.46 -2.78
N ALA A 60 0.50 0.77 -1.50
CA ALA A 60 -0.32 1.73 -0.78
C ALA A 60 0.45 2.46 0.32
N ILE A 61 -0.15 3.53 0.83
CA ILE A 61 0.36 4.32 1.95
C ILE A 61 -0.62 4.34 3.11
N HIS A 62 -0.12 4.44 4.34
CA HIS A 62 -0.95 4.62 5.52
C HIS A 62 -0.32 5.59 6.53
N HIS A 63 -1.02 6.68 6.82
CA HIS A 63 -0.67 7.63 7.86
C HIS A 63 -1.90 8.36 8.38
N ALA A 64 -1.79 8.97 9.56
CA ALA A 64 -2.90 9.70 10.21
C ALA A 64 -3.45 10.90 9.43
N GLY A 65 -2.72 11.36 8.40
CA GLY A 65 -3.18 12.42 7.50
C GLY A 65 -4.16 11.96 6.42
N LEU A 66 -4.39 10.65 6.25
CA LEU A 66 -5.38 10.14 5.31
C LEU A 66 -6.79 10.18 5.92
N PRO A 67 -7.84 10.39 5.10
CA PRO A 67 -9.21 10.21 5.52
C PRO A 67 -9.42 8.84 6.18
N ARG A 68 -10.28 8.78 7.19
CA ARG A 68 -10.56 7.53 7.91
C ARG A 68 -11.07 6.44 6.96
N SER A 69 -11.95 6.80 6.02
CA SER A 69 -12.44 5.89 4.98
C SER A 69 -11.33 5.24 4.17
N ASP A 70 -10.31 6.02 3.80
CA ASP A 70 -9.19 5.55 2.98
C ASP A 70 -8.28 4.63 3.81
N ARG A 71 -8.06 4.95 5.09
CA ARG A 71 -7.31 4.08 6.02
C ARG A 71 -8.00 2.74 6.22
N ASP A 72 -9.29 2.75 6.54
CA ASP A 72 -10.09 1.54 6.77
C ASP A 72 -10.10 0.64 5.52
N PHE A 73 -10.14 1.25 4.32
CA PHE A 73 -10.04 0.51 3.06
C PHE A 73 -8.65 -0.12 2.87
N VAL A 74 -7.57 0.66 3.05
CA VAL A 74 -6.19 0.18 2.88
C VAL A 74 -5.87 -0.96 3.86
N GLU A 75 -6.33 -0.87 5.10
CA GLU A 75 -6.14 -1.93 6.10
C GLU A 75 -6.82 -3.24 5.67
N LYS A 76 -8.08 -3.17 5.21
CA LYS A 76 -8.81 -4.33 4.70
C LYS A 76 -8.14 -4.94 3.47
N ALA A 77 -7.76 -4.09 2.52
CA ALA A 77 -7.12 -4.49 1.27
C ALA A 77 -5.72 -5.10 1.47
N PHE A 78 -4.96 -4.60 2.45
CA PHE A 78 -3.70 -5.23 2.83
C PHE A 78 -3.92 -6.57 3.53
N GLY A 79 -4.92 -6.65 4.41
CA GLY A 79 -5.29 -7.89 5.09
C GLY A 79 -5.82 -8.99 4.16
N SER A 80 -6.48 -8.63 3.05
CA SER A 80 -6.93 -9.57 2.02
C SER A 80 -5.83 -9.97 1.02
N GLY A 81 -4.64 -9.36 1.09
CA GLY A 81 -3.56 -9.59 0.14
C GLY A 81 -3.71 -8.86 -1.20
N ASP A 82 -4.67 -7.95 -1.31
CA ASP A 82 -4.87 -7.09 -2.49
C ASP A 82 -3.76 -6.04 -2.64
N ILE A 83 -3.11 -5.67 -1.52
CA ILE A 83 -1.95 -4.79 -1.47
C ILE A 83 -0.75 -5.62 -0.99
N LYS A 84 0.28 -5.74 -1.82
CA LYS A 84 1.52 -6.46 -1.45
C LYS A 84 2.47 -5.59 -0.65
N VAL A 85 2.50 -4.27 -0.91
CA VAL A 85 3.42 -3.33 -0.25
C VAL A 85 2.67 -2.17 0.38
N LEU A 86 2.63 -2.15 1.70
CA LEU A 86 2.14 -1.02 2.49
C LEU A 86 3.30 -0.23 3.09
N VAL A 87 3.36 1.08 2.81
CA VAL A 87 4.31 2.01 3.43
C VAL A 87 3.57 2.86 4.47
N CYS A 88 4.02 2.85 5.72
CA CYS A 88 3.28 3.47 6.82
C CYS A 88 4.16 4.19 7.85
N THR A 89 3.54 5.07 8.64
CA THR A 89 4.18 5.68 9.81
C THR A 89 4.06 4.79 11.05
N ALA A 90 4.93 4.98 12.05
CA ALA A 90 4.98 4.17 13.27
C ALA A 90 3.65 4.12 14.06
N THR A 91 2.77 5.11 13.89
CA THR A 91 1.43 5.13 14.50
C THR A 91 0.58 3.91 14.13
N LEU A 92 0.83 3.28 12.98
CA LEU A 92 0.09 2.07 12.57
C LEU A 92 0.36 0.89 13.52
N ALA A 93 1.60 0.74 13.99
CA ALA A 93 2.02 -0.40 14.82
C ALA A 93 1.31 -0.45 16.18
N TRP A 94 0.81 0.69 16.67
CA TRP A 94 0.10 0.79 17.94
C TRP A 94 -1.42 0.72 17.80
N GLY A 95 -1.95 1.01 16.61
CA GLY A 95 -3.36 1.29 16.41
C GLY A 95 -4.19 0.14 15.84
N VAL A 96 -3.56 -0.86 15.20
CA VAL A 96 -4.26 -1.91 14.46
C VAL A 96 -3.46 -3.21 14.39
N ASN A 97 -4.16 -4.35 14.51
CA ASN A 97 -3.58 -5.68 14.36
C ASN A 97 -3.57 -6.10 12.88
N LEU A 98 -2.61 -5.57 12.12
CA LEU A 98 -2.46 -5.86 10.69
C LEU A 98 -1.15 -6.64 10.45
N PRO A 99 -1.20 -7.99 10.49
CA PRO A 99 0.00 -8.80 10.34
C PRO A 99 0.58 -8.67 8.92
N ALA A 100 1.91 -8.63 8.83
CA ALA A 100 2.64 -8.67 7.56
C ALA A 100 3.66 -9.79 7.59
N HIS A 101 3.84 -10.45 6.44
CA HIS A 101 4.85 -11.50 6.31
C HIS A 101 6.28 -10.97 6.51
N ALA A 102 6.57 -9.78 6.00
CA ALA A 102 7.85 -9.11 6.16
C ALA A 102 7.66 -7.65 6.56
N VAL A 103 8.52 -7.17 7.45
CA VAL A 103 8.56 -5.79 7.94
C VAL A 103 9.93 -5.19 7.68
N ILE A 104 9.97 -4.00 7.09
CA ILE A 104 11.17 -3.21 6.84
C ILE A 104 11.06 -1.91 7.61
N ILE A 105 12.10 -1.54 8.36
CA ILE A 105 12.19 -0.26 9.08
C ILE A 105 13.20 0.63 8.34
N LYS A 106 12.76 1.79 7.85
CA LYS A 106 13.57 2.76 7.10
C LYS A 106 13.66 4.10 7.83
#